data_AF-A0A6G0LWF1-F1
#
_entry.id   AF-A0A6G0LWF1-F1
#
_cell.length_a   1.000
_cell.length_b   1.000
_cell.length_c   1.000
_cell.angle_alpha   90.00
_cell.angle_beta   90.00
_cell.angle_gamma   90.00
#
_symmetry.space_group_name_H-M   'P 1'
#
loop_
_entity.id
_entity.type
_entity.pdbx_description
1 polymer ?
#
loop_
_entity_poly.entity_id
_entity_poly.type
_entity_poly.pdbx_seq_one_letter_code
_entity_poly.pdbx_strand_id
1 'polypeptide(L)'
;MLRKQHDLEILEEKDYIKNPKPNGYQSLHLLVKVPIFMSDRQEQVCVEVQIRTIAMDFWASLEHKIFYKYNQTVPIGLLRELKEAADSANALDLKMERLHKEISIIKEEHREDELEELKQLVIDNQQFRLPPAFLRLMEEKA
;
A
#
# COMPACT_ATOMS: atom_id res chain seq x y z
N MET A 1 8.62 -3.46 5.29
CA MET A 1 9.54 -3.56 4.13
C MET A 1 10.73 -2.62 4.32
N LEU A 2 10.54 -1.30 4.30
CA LEU A 2 11.64 -0.31 4.41
C LEU A 2 12.51 -0.47 5.68
N ARG A 3 11.91 -0.64 6.87
CA ARG A 3 12.65 -0.93 8.13
C ARG A 3 13.52 -2.19 8.10
N LYS A 4 13.28 -3.11 7.16
CA LYS A 4 14.04 -4.36 7.04
C LYS A 4 15.22 -4.24 6.07
N GLN A 5 15.34 -3.12 5.35
CA GLN A 5 16.44 -2.88 4.44
C GLN A 5 17.67 -2.45 5.23
N HIS A 6 18.80 -3.12 4.98
CA HIS A 6 20.03 -2.97 5.75
C HIS A 6 20.82 -1.70 5.39
N ASP A 7 20.52 -1.14 4.22
CA ASP A 7 21.12 0.04 3.61
C ASP A 7 20.33 1.32 3.90
N LEU A 8 19.21 1.24 4.63
CA LEU A 8 18.38 2.39 5.01
C LEU A 8 18.39 2.60 6.52
N GLU A 9 18.64 3.84 6.95
CA GLU A 9 18.47 4.26 8.34
C GLU A 9 17.27 5.21 8.43
N ILE A 10 16.22 4.83 9.18
CA ILE A 10 15.07 5.71 9.41
C ILE A 10 15.39 6.61 10.60
N LEU A 11 15.43 7.93 10.34
CA LEU A 11 15.69 8.96 11.34
C LEU A 11 14.42 9.41 12.06
N GLU A 12 13.33 9.60 11.30
CA GLU A 12 12.08 10.13 11.82
C GLU A 12 10.88 9.52 11.07
N GLU A 13 9.77 9.32 11.79
CA GLU A 13 8.51 8.87 11.23
C GLU A 13 7.38 9.78 11.71
N LYS A 14 6.64 10.36 10.76
CA LYS A 14 5.44 11.17 11.03
C LYS A 14 4.25 10.52 10.36
N ASP A 15 3.38 9.95 11.18
CA ASP A 15 2.18 9.26 10.73
C ASP A 15 0.97 10.20 10.77
N TYR A 16 0.75 10.92 9.65
CA TYR A 16 -0.46 11.73 9.46
C TYR A 16 -1.64 10.91 8.94
N ILE A 17 -1.49 9.61 8.71
CA ILE A 17 -2.64 8.75 8.42
C ILE A 17 -3.37 8.47 9.73
N LYS A 18 -2.62 8.11 10.78
CA LYS A 18 -3.15 7.89 12.14
C LYS A 18 -3.57 9.18 12.83
N ASN A 19 -2.80 10.26 12.67
CA ASN A 19 -3.10 11.58 13.24
C ASN A 19 -3.13 12.64 12.13
N PRO A 20 -4.24 12.74 11.37
CA PRO A 20 -4.37 13.72 10.29
C PRO A 20 -4.19 15.15 10.80
N LYS A 21 -3.65 16.02 9.94
CA LYS A 21 -3.58 17.45 10.26
C LYS A 21 -5.00 18.06 10.31
N PRO A 22 -5.18 19.21 10.99
CA PRO A 22 -6.49 19.87 11.09
C PRO A 22 -7.16 20.19 9.74
N ASN A 23 -6.37 20.47 8.70
CA ASN A 23 -6.86 20.72 7.34
C ASN A 23 -7.31 19.46 6.59
N GLY A 24 -7.12 18.26 7.17
CA GLY A 24 -7.46 16.98 6.55
C GLY A 24 -6.32 16.28 5.81
N TYR A 25 -5.12 16.86 5.85
CA TYR A 25 -3.95 16.25 5.23
C TYR A 25 -3.58 14.91 5.88
N GLN A 26 -3.40 13.89 5.04
CA GLN A 26 -2.97 12.54 5.41
C GLN A 26 -1.82 12.08 4.50
N SER A 27 -0.78 11.52 5.12
CA SER A 27 0.37 10.87 4.46
C SER A 27 1.26 10.26 5.55
N LEU A 28 1.99 9.21 5.24
CA LEU A 28 3.07 8.72 6.10
C LEU A 28 4.38 9.32 5.61
N HIS A 29 5.07 10.08 6.45
CA HIS A 29 6.36 10.68 6.13
C HIS A 29 7.47 9.94 6.87
N LEU A 30 8.50 9.53 6.13
CA LEU A 30 9.68 8.87 6.66
C LEU A 30 10.89 9.72 6.27
N LEU A 31 11.66 10.15 7.25
CA LEU A 31 12.98 10.74 7.01
C LEU A 31 14.00 9.61 7.06
N VAL A 32 14.66 9.33 5.95
CA VAL A 32 15.61 8.22 5.80
C VAL A 32 16.97 8.71 5.37
N LYS A 33 18.04 8.12 5.90
CA LYS A 33 19.38 8.24 5.33
C LYS A 33 19.63 7.10 4.38
N VAL A 34 20.18 7.45 3.22
CA VAL A 34 20.55 6.51 2.16
C VAL A 34 22.01 6.73 1.75
N PRO A 35 22.79 5.66 1.52
CA PRO A 35 24.14 5.77 1.01
C PRO A 35 24.10 6.10 -0.49
N ILE A 36 24.67 7.25 -0.87
CA ILE A 36 24.94 7.60 -2.26
C ILE A 36 26.42 7.34 -2.55
N PHE A 37 26.66 6.45 -3.51
CA PHE A 37 28.01 6.11 -3.98
C PHE A 37 28.38 7.03 -5.14
N MET A 38 29.41 7.85 -4.94
CA MET A 38 30.03 8.71 -5.95
C MET A 38 31.35 8.10 -6.42
N SER A 39 31.97 8.67 -7.45
CA SER A 39 33.22 8.14 -8.03
C SER A 39 34.40 8.13 -7.05
N ASP A 40 34.40 9.01 -6.06
CA ASP A 40 35.50 9.25 -5.11
C ASP A 40 35.14 8.92 -3.66
N ARG A 41 33.85 8.83 -3.32
CA ARG A 41 33.39 8.65 -1.94
C ARG A 41 31.99 8.06 -1.84
N GLN A 42 31.64 7.65 -0.63
CA GLN A 42 30.27 7.36 -0.25
C GLN A 42 29.77 8.46 0.69
N GLU A 43 28.56 8.95 0.47
CA GLU A 43 27.95 10.01 1.26
C GLU A 43 26.56 9.58 1.75
N GLN A 44 26.27 9.81 3.03
CA GLN A 44 24.95 9.51 3.60
C GLN A 44 24.05 10.72 3.42
N VAL A 45 22.99 10.59 2.62
CA VAL A 45 22.09 11.68 2.28
C VAL A 45 20.72 11.46 2.91
N CYS A 46 20.17 12.51 3.50
CA CYS A 46 18.81 12.51 4.04
C CYS A 46 17.79 12.69 2.91
N VAL A 47 16.82 11.80 2.84
CA VAL A 47 15.71 11.82 1.88
C VAL A 47 14.39 11.73 2.67
N GLU A 48 13.40 12.49 2.26
CA GLU A 48 12.02 12.33 2.75
C GLU A 48 11.25 11.41 1.80
N VAL A 49 10.69 10.33 2.34
CA VAL A 49 9.82 9.40 1.63
C VAL A 49 8.40 9.62 2.13
N GLN A 50 7.49 9.98 1.23
CA GLN A 50 6.08 10.16 1.54
C GLN A 50 5.26 9.03 0.91
N ILE A 51 4.54 8.29 1.75
CA ILE A 51 3.66 7.19 1.31
C ILE A 51 2.22 7.67 1.41
N ARG A 52 1.46 7.48 0.32
CA ARG A 52 0.09 7.94 0.14
C ARG A 52 -0.71 6.96 -0.70
N THR A 53 -2.03 6.93 -0.50
CA THR A 53 -2.96 6.38 -1.49
C THR A 53 -3.13 7.37 -2.65
N ILE A 54 -3.76 6.91 -3.73
CA ILE A 54 -4.08 7.79 -4.87
C ILE A 54 -5.02 8.93 -4.44
N ALA A 55 -6.01 8.64 -3.58
CA ALA A 55 -6.97 9.64 -3.14
C ALA A 55 -6.31 10.71 -2.23
N MET A 56 -5.41 10.29 -1.33
CA MET A 56 -4.60 11.20 -0.51
C MET A 56 -3.75 12.13 -1.39
N ASP A 57 -3.10 11.58 -2.42
CA ASP A 57 -2.24 12.38 -3.29
C ASP A 57 -3.01 13.36 -4.16
N PHE A 58 -4.16 12.94 -4.68
CA PHE A 58 -5.08 13.81 -5.42
C PHE A 58 -5.53 15.00 -4.56
N TRP A 59 -5.97 14.73 -3.33
CA TRP A 59 -6.40 15.77 -2.40
C TRP A 59 -5.27 16.73 -2.05
N ALA A 60 -4.10 16.20 -1.67
CA ALA A 60 -2.94 17.01 -1.27
C ALA A 60 -2.41 17.87 -2.42
N SER A 61 -2.45 17.38 -3.66
CA SER A 61 -2.06 18.14 -4.84
C SER A 61 -2.98 19.33 -5.11
N LEU A 62 -4.29 19.14 -4.89
CA LEU A 62 -5.26 20.23 -5.02
C LEU A 62 -5.08 21.28 -3.93
N GLU A 63 -4.96 20.84 -2.67
CA GLU A 63 -4.73 21.72 -1.53
C GLU A 63 -3.47 22.58 -1.74
N HIS A 64 -2.35 21.95 -2.08
CA HIS A 64 -1.09 22.65 -2.33
C HIS A 64 -1.21 23.68 -3.46
N LYS A 65 -1.91 23.34 -4.56
CA LYS A 65 -2.14 24.26 -5.68
C LYS A 65 -2.99 25.48 -5.28
N ILE A 66 -4.00 25.28 -4.42
CA ILE A 66 -4.83 26.36 -3.89
C ILE A 66 -3.98 27.26 -2.99
N PHE A 67 -3.25 26.70 -2.02
CA PHE A 67 -2.44 27.49 -1.10
C PHE A 67 -1.31 28.25 -1.80
N TYR A 68 -0.66 27.63 -2.79
CA TYR A 68 0.40 28.26 -3.58
C TYR A 68 -0.11 29.46 -4.39
N LYS A 69 -1.32 29.37 -4.99
CA LYS A 69 -1.86 30.44 -5.83
C LYS A 69 -2.49 31.59 -5.02
N TYR A 70 -3.11 31.28 -3.88
CA TYR A 70 -3.93 32.24 -3.13
C TYR A 70 -3.26 32.82 -1.87
N ASN A 71 -1.99 32.48 -1.62
CA ASN A 71 -1.08 33.10 -0.65
C ASN A 71 -1.75 33.52 0.68
N GLN A 72 -2.32 32.53 1.39
CA GLN A 72 -3.00 32.63 2.71
C GLN A 72 -4.36 33.34 2.74
N THR A 73 -4.86 33.90 1.64
CA THR A 73 -6.21 34.51 1.55
C THR A 73 -7.30 33.51 1.15
N VAL A 74 -7.19 32.25 1.57
CA VAL A 74 -8.17 31.22 1.23
C VAL A 74 -9.44 31.42 2.07
N PRO A 75 -10.63 31.57 1.46
CA PRO A 75 -11.88 31.72 2.21
C PRO A 75 -12.14 30.51 3.12
N ILE A 76 -12.65 30.77 4.33
CA ILE A 76 -12.93 29.72 5.33
C ILE A 76 -13.89 28.65 4.79
N GLY A 77 -14.87 29.04 3.97
CA GLY A 77 -15.79 28.09 3.33
C GLY A 77 -15.07 27.06 2.45
N LEU A 78 -14.06 27.49 1.68
CA LEU A 78 -13.28 26.59 0.83
C LEU A 78 -12.41 25.63 1.65
N LEU A 79 -11.85 26.10 2.77
CA LEU A 79 -11.08 25.24 3.69
C LEU A 79 -11.96 24.15 4.29
N ARG A 80 -13.22 24.46 4.62
CA ARG A 80 -14.18 23.47 5.10
C ARG A 80 -14.53 22.45 4.01
N GLU A 81 -14.81 22.89 2.80
CA GLU A 81 -15.07 21.98 1.67
C GLU A 81 -13.86 21.10 1.34
N LEU A 82 -12.65 21.65 1.40
CA LEU A 82 -11.42 20.85 1.25
C LEU A 82 -11.33 19.79 2.35
N LYS A 83 -11.58 20.15 3.61
CA LYS A 83 -11.58 19.18 4.71
C LYS A 83 -12.62 18.07 4.51
N GLU A 84 -13.85 18.42 4.12
CA GLU A 84 -14.93 17.46 3.82
C GLU A 84 -14.56 16.53 2.66
N ALA A 85 -13.90 17.05 1.63
CA ALA A 85 -13.38 16.27 0.52
C ALA A 85 -12.29 15.28 0.98
N ALA A 86 -11.41 15.70 1.92
CA ALA A 86 -10.39 14.83 2.50
C ALA A 86 -11.03 13.65 3.25
N ASP A 87 -12.03 13.95 4.06
CA ASP A 87 -12.74 12.94 4.86
C ASP A 87 -13.51 11.95 3.97
N SER A 88 -14.10 12.46 2.88
CA SER A 88 -14.77 11.63 1.86
C SER A 88 -13.80 10.72 1.11
N ALA A 89 -12.61 11.25 0.74
CA ALA A 89 -11.55 10.48 0.09
C ALA A 89 -11.06 9.35 1.00
N ASN A 90 -10.84 9.63 2.29
CA ASN A 90 -10.45 8.62 3.27
C ASN A 90 -11.53 7.54 3.45
N ALA A 91 -12.81 7.92 3.49
CA ALA A 91 -13.91 6.95 3.56
C ALA A 91 -13.97 6.04 2.32
N LEU A 92 -13.70 6.59 1.13
CA LEU A 92 -13.60 5.82 -0.10
C LEU A 92 -12.43 4.84 -0.06
N ASP A 93 -11.25 5.28 0.37
CA ASP A 93 -10.06 4.43 0.48
C ASP A 93 -10.31 3.25 1.44
N LEU A 94 -10.91 3.50 2.61
CA LEU A 94 -11.27 2.44 3.56
C LEU A 94 -12.26 1.43 2.97
N LYS A 95 -13.24 1.91 2.20
CA LYS A 95 -14.19 1.04 1.51
C LYS A 95 -13.49 0.18 0.46
N MET A 96 -12.60 0.76 -0.33
CA MET A 96 -11.83 0.05 -1.36
C MET A 96 -10.88 -0.97 -0.73
N GLU A 97 -10.21 -0.62 0.37
CA GLU A 97 -9.36 -1.54 1.13
C GLU A 97 -10.17 -2.75 1.62
N ARG A 98 -11.37 -2.52 2.18
CA ARG A 98 -12.26 -3.60 2.62
C ARG A 98 -12.66 -4.52 1.48
N LEU A 99 -13.11 -3.96 0.35
CA LEU A 99 -13.48 -4.75 -0.83
C LEU A 99 -12.30 -5.54 -1.38
N HIS A 100 -11.10 -4.96 -1.37
CA HIS A 100 -9.89 -5.65 -1.80
C HIS A 100 -9.56 -6.84 -0.90
N LYS A 101 -9.68 -6.68 0.44
CA LYS A 101 -9.48 -7.77 1.40
C LYS A 101 -10.50 -8.90 1.20
N GLU A 102 -11.78 -8.56 1.00
CA GLU A 102 -12.83 -9.55 0.72
C GLU A 102 -12.54 -10.36 -0.55
N ILE A 103 -12.15 -9.70 -1.65
CA ILE A 103 -11.80 -10.37 -2.91
C ILE A 103 -10.55 -11.24 -2.75
N SER A 104 -9.54 -10.80 -2.00
CA SER A 104 -8.33 -11.59 -1.76
C SER A 104 -8.64 -12.87 -0.98
N ILE A 105 -9.53 -12.84 0.01
CA ILE A 105 -9.95 -14.03 0.75
C ILE A 105 -10.65 -15.02 -0.19
N ILE A 106 -11.60 -14.54 -1.00
CA ILE A 106 -12.32 -15.37 -1.98
C ILE A 106 -11.35 -16.03 -2.98
N LYS A 107 -10.33 -15.30 -3.43
CA LYS A 107 -9.29 -15.87 -4.31
C LYS A 107 -8.43 -16.93 -3.62
N GLU A 108 -8.11 -16.74 -2.34
CA GLU A 108 -7.36 -17.71 -1.55
C GLU A 108 -8.17 -19.00 -1.36
N GLU A 109 -9.45 -18.87 -1.00
CA GLU A 109 -10.40 -19.98 -0.86
C GLU A 109 -10.57 -20.75 -2.18
N HIS A 110 -10.81 -20.05 -3.30
CA HIS A 110 -10.90 -20.69 -4.60
C HIS A 110 -9.59 -21.39 -5.01
N ARG A 111 -8.42 -20.82 -4.67
CA ARG A 111 -7.13 -21.46 -4.95
C ARG A 111 -6.93 -22.71 -4.11
N GLU A 112 -7.36 -22.70 -2.85
CA GLU A 112 -7.35 -23.89 -1.99
C GLU A 112 -8.30 -24.97 -2.52
N ASP A 113 -9.49 -24.59 -2.96
CA ASP A 113 -10.45 -25.50 -3.61
C ASP A 113 -9.89 -26.10 -4.90
N GLU A 114 -9.30 -25.28 -5.79
CA GLU A 114 -8.64 -25.76 -7.01
C GLU A 114 -7.47 -26.70 -6.71
N LEU A 115 -6.64 -26.38 -5.70
CA LEU A 115 -5.56 -27.26 -5.26
C LEU A 115 -6.08 -28.57 -4.67
N GLU A 116 -7.21 -28.56 -3.98
CA GLU A 116 -7.84 -29.76 -3.42
C GLU A 116 -8.51 -30.62 -4.50
N GLU A 117 -9.09 -30.00 -5.54
CA GLU A 117 -9.56 -30.69 -6.75
C GLU A 117 -8.40 -31.31 -7.53
N LEU A 118 -7.26 -30.62 -7.69
CA LEU A 118 -6.06 -31.17 -8.34
C LEU A 118 -5.48 -32.38 -7.60
N LYS A 119 -5.69 -32.49 -6.28
CA LYS A 119 -5.31 -33.68 -5.50
C LYS A 119 -6.24 -34.88 -5.74
N GLN A 120 -7.36 -34.68 -6.44
CA GLN A 120 -8.34 -35.72 -6.77
C GLN A 120 -8.36 -35.97 -8.28
N LEU A 121 -7.91 -37.15 -8.69
CA LEU A 121 -8.02 -37.61 -10.08
C LEU A 121 -9.31 -38.39 -10.26
N VAL A 122 -10.09 -38.07 -11.30
CA VAL A 122 -11.26 -38.83 -11.69
C VAL A 122 -10.92 -39.65 -12.94
N ILE A 123 -10.99 -40.97 -12.83
CA ILE A 123 -10.83 -41.90 -13.97
C ILE A 123 -12.01 -42.88 -13.91
N ASP A 124 -12.68 -43.10 -15.05
CA ASP A 124 -13.84 -44.00 -15.16
C ASP A 124 -14.91 -43.81 -14.07
N ASN A 125 -15.23 -42.55 -13.78
CA ASN A 125 -16.21 -42.15 -12.77
C ASN A 125 -15.86 -42.58 -11.33
N GLN A 126 -14.59 -42.90 -11.06
CA GLN A 126 -14.04 -43.18 -9.74
C GLN A 126 -13.07 -42.08 -9.33
N GLN A 127 -13.22 -41.58 -8.10
CA GLN A 127 -12.34 -40.57 -7.49
C GLN A 127 -11.15 -41.23 -6.80
N PHE A 128 -9.93 -40.84 -7.19
CA PHE A 128 -8.67 -41.28 -6.61
C PHE A 128 -7.94 -40.10 -5.98
N ARG A 129 -7.52 -40.23 -4.72
CA ARG A 129 -6.63 -39.23 -4.11
C ARG A 129 -5.18 -39.47 -4.54
N LEU A 130 -4.50 -38.42 -4.99
CA LEU A 130 -3.10 -38.48 -5.32
C LEU A 130 -2.23 -38.66 -4.07
N PRO A 131 -1.35 -39.67 -4.02
CA PRO A 131 -0.39 -39.81 -2.93
C PRO A 131 0.56 -38.59 -2.86
N PRO A 132 0.97 -38.14 -1.66
CA PRO A 132 1.85 -36.97 -1.50
C PRO A 132 3.19 -37.06 -2.24
N ALA A 133 3.69 -38.29 -2.44
CA ALA A 133 4.92 -38.53 -3.19
C ALA A 133 4.81 -38.15 -4.68
N PHE A 134 3.61 -38.29 -5.26
CA PHE A 134 3.35 -37.96 -6.66
C PHE A 134 3.26 -36.45 -6.88
N LEU A 135 2.68 -35.71 -5.93
CA LEU A 135 2.61 -34.25 -5.97
C LEU A 135 4.00 -33.61 -5.95
N ARG A 136 4.91 -34.10 -5.09
CA ARG A 136 6.30 -33.61 -5.02
C ARG A 136 7.07 -33.80 -6.34
N LEU A 137 6.84 -34.93 -7.02
CA LEU A 137 7.45 -35.23 -8.32
C LEU A 137 6.97 -34.29 -9.44
N MET A 138 5.77 -33.70 -9.30
CA MET A 138 5.25 -32.71 -10.25
C MET A 138 5.78 -31.30 -9.98
N GLU A 139 5.98 -30.93 -8.71
CA GLU A 139 6.55 -29.64 -8.32
C GLU A 139 8.04 -29.51 -8.69
N GLU A 140 8.82 -30.61 -8.68
CA GLU A 140 10.24 -30.61 -9.04
C GLU A 140 10.53 -30.47 -10.55
N LYS A 141 9.51 -30.52 -11.41
CA LYS A 141 9.64 -30.45 -12.87
C LYS A 141 9.07 -29.16 -13.49
N ALA A 142 8.63 -28.19 -12.69
CA ALA A 142 8.10 -26.90 -13.14
C ALA A 142 9.13 -25.77 -13.01
#